data_AF-A0A8J7EBA5-F1
#
_entry.id   AF-A0A8J7EBA5-F1
#
_cell.length_a   1.000
_cell.length_b   1.000
_cell.length_c   1.000
_cell.angle_alpha   90.00
_cell.angle_beta   90.00
_cell.angle_gamma   90.00
#
_symmetry.space_group_name_H-M   'P 1'
#
loop_
_entity.id
_entity.type
_entity.pdbx_description
1 polymer ?
#
loop_
_entity_poly.entity_id
_entity_poly.type
_entity_poly.pdbx_seq_one_letter_code
_entity_poly.pdbx_strand_id
1 'polypeptide(L)'
;MQNSNLYYGYFPDFSTPTLLFFGDGEALEFLQKTIKLLSANSKQYSSSNSSRFVPINEENLMIVLNEEKTGIKILDRKTLEWNIPRSQIPNITKRISDVASSEKAQHDYLDIPGDEAEVKISIGEYDINSFRSV
;
A
#
# COMPACT_ATOMS: atom_id res chain seq x y z
N MET A 1 -15.87 18.83 1.36
CA MET A 1 -14.63 18.06 1.17
C MET A 1 -15.07 16.65 0.87
N GLN A 2 -14.82 16.15 -0.34
CA GLN A 2 -15.00 14.72 -0.62
C GLN A 2 -13.96 13.98 0.24
N ASN A 3 -14.38 12.89 0.89
CA ASN A 3 -13.43 12.03 1.58
C ASN A 3 -12.68 11.25 0.50
N SER A 4 -11.42 11.60 0.28
CA SER A 4 -10.54 10.90 -0.64
C SER A 4 -10.19 9.56 0.00
N ASN A 5 -10.86 8.53 -0.47
CA ASN A 5 -10.78 7.19 0.09
C ASN A 5 -9.69 6.42 -0.66
N LEU A 6 -8.71 5.90 0.08
CA LEU A 6 -7.84 4.85 -0.42
C LEU A 6 -8.60 3.53 -0.34
N TYR A 7 -8.59 2.78 -1.43
CA TYR A 7 -9.17 1.44 -1.49
C TYR A 7 -8.07 0.43 -1.78
N TYR A 8 -8.39 -0.83 -1.51
CA TYR A 8 -7.53 -1.91 -1.92
C TYR A 8 -8.31 -3.17 -2.24
N GLY A 9 -7.70 -4.06 -3.00
CA GLY A 9 -8.17 -5.41 -3.25
C GLY A 9 -7.04 -6.42 -3.08
N TYR A 10 -7.35 -7.57 -2.48
CA TYR A 10 -6.47 -8.73 -2.43
C TYR A 10 -6.98 -9.82 -3.37
N PHE A 11 -6.14 -10.28 -4.29
CA PHE A 11 -6.44 -11.27 -5.33
C PHE A 11 -5.61 -12.52 -5.09
N PRO A 12 -6.10 -13.48 -4.29
CA PRO A 12 -5.38 -14.72 -4.01
C PRO A 12 -5.30 -15.67 -5.21
N ASP A 13 -6.23 -15.55 -6.17
CA ASP A 13 -6.37 -16.49 -7.30
C ASP A 13 -5.42 -16.21 -8.48
N PHE A 14 -4.60 -15.16 -8.41
CA PHE A 14 -3.57 -14.90 -9.40
C PHE A 14 -2.40 -15.89 -9.24
N SER A 15 -1.57 -16.05 -10.27
CA SER A 15 -0.36 -16.89 -10.20
C SER A 15 0.56 -16.51 -9.04
N THR A 16 0.49 -15.25 -8.66
CA THR A 16 1.09 -14.62 -7.49
C THR A 16 -0.01 -13.82 -6.81
N PRO A 17 -0.35 -14.09 -5.53
CA PRO A 17 -1.37 -13.31 -4.84
C PRO A 17 -1.05 -11.82 -4.96
N THR A 18 -2.04 -10.98 -5.22
CA THR A 18 -1.79 -9.56 -5.53
C THR A 18 -2.56 -8.68 -4.58
N LEU A 19 -1.88 -7.69 -4.00
CA LEU A 19 -2.47 -6.57 -3.28
C LEU A 19 -2.44 -5.33 -4.18
N LEU A 20 -3.61 -4.80 -4.53
CA LEU A 20 -3.74 -3.58 -5.33
C LEU A 20 -4.25 -2.45 -4.46
N PHE A 21 -3.49 -1.36 -4.34
CA PHE A 21 -3.98 -0.08 -3.82
C PHE A 21 -4.50 0.79 -4.95
N PHE A 22 -5.67 1.39 -4.78
CA PHE A 22 -6.23 2.29 -5.79
C PHE A 22 -7.08 3.40 -5.17
N GLY A 23 -7.16 4.51 -5.90
CA GLY A 23 -7.87 5.71 -5.47
C GLY A 23 -7.67 6.85 -6.46
N ASP A 24 -8.16 8.02 -6.11
CA ASP A 24 -7.80 9.26 -6.81
C ASP A 24 -6.38 9.71 -6.44
N GLY A 25 -5.90 10.77 -7.11
CA GLY A 25 -4.57 11.31 -6.85
C GLY A 25 -4.36 11.72 -5.39
N GLU A 26 -5.40 12.24 -4.71
CA GLU A 26 -5.30 12.65 -3.31
C GLU A 26 -5.14 11.46 -2.35
N ALA A 27 -5.88 10.36 -2.58
CA ALA A 27 -5.75 9.13 -1.82
C ALA A 27 -4.36 8.47 -2.00
N LEU A 28 -3.83 8.46 -3.24
CA LEU A 28 -2.49 7.95 -3.50
C LEU A 28 -1.40 8.85 -2.90
N GLU A 29 -1.58 10.17 -2.94
CA GLU A 29 -0.71 11.10 -2.22
C GLU A 29 -0.71 10.87 -0.71
N PHE A 30 -1.86 10.53 -0.11
CA PHE A 30 -1.95 10.19 1.30
C PHE A 30 -1.12 8.95 1.64
N LEU A 31 -1.19 7.89 0.82
CA LEU A 31 -0.35 6.70 0.98
C LEU A 31 1.14 7.05 0.87
N GLN A 32 1.50 7.88 -0.11
CA GLN A 32 2.88 8.38 -0.29
C GLN A 32 3.38 9.13 0.96
N LYS A 33 2.58 10.05 1.49
CA LYS A 33 2.90 10.85 2.69
C LYS A 33 3.08 9.93 3.91
N THR A 34 2.25 8.91 4.06
CA THR A 34 2.35 7.92 5.14
C THR A 34 3.70 7.19 5.09
N ILE A 35 4.10 6.68 3.93
CA ILE A 35 5.38 5.99 3.76
C ILE A 35 6.56 6.93 4.07
N LYS A 36 6.49 8.19 3.62
CA LYS A 36 7.52 9.20 3.94
C LYS A 36 7.60 9.51 5.44
N LEU A 37 6.46 9.65 6.13
CA LEU A 37 6.42 9.91 7.57
C LEU A 37 7.02 8.76 8.39
N LEU A 38 6.79 7.51 7.98
CA LEU A 38 7.39 6.34 8.61
C LEU A 38 8.92 6.38 8.52
N SER A 39 9.47 6.80 7.39
CA SER A 39 10.93 6.92 7.19
C SER A 39 11.59 7.86 8.20
N ALA A 40 10.90 8.96 8.54
CA ALA A 40 11.40 10.02 9.41
C ALA A 40 11.36 9.65 10.90
N ASN A 41 10.35 8.89 11.35
CA ASN A 41 10.05 8.70 12.77
C ASN A 41 10.41 7.31 13.34
N SER A 42 11.16 6.54 12.57
CA SER A 42 11.48 5.12 12.79
C SER A 42 12.10 4.65 14.12
N LYS A 43 12.43 5.54 15.07
CA LYS A 43 13.04 5.15 16.37
C LYS A 43 12.06 5.03 17.54
N GLN A 44 10.79 5.37 17.39
CA GLN A 44 9.91 5.40 18.58
C GLN A 44 8.44 5.19 18.22
N TYR A 45 8.01 3.93 18.08
CA TYR A 45 6.59 3.60 18.12
C TYR A 45 6.42 2.26 18.83
N SER A 46 6.34 2.31 20.16
CA SER A 46 5.79 1.22 20.96
C SER A 46 4.27 1.26 20.86
N SER A 47 3.70 0.09 20.58
CA SER A 47 2.36 -0.47 20.84
C SER A 47 1.09 0.38 21.11
N SER A 48 1.06 1.70 20.97
CA SER A 48 -0.16 2.49 21.26
C SER A 48 -0.54 3.57 20.25
N ASN A 49 0.23 3.83 19.19
CA ASN A 49 -0.12 4.83 18.19
C ASN A 49 -0.29 4.21 16.79
N SER A 50 -1.50 4.37 16.25
CA SER A 50 -2.06 3.99 14.95
C SER A 50 -1.30 4.46 13.69
N SER A 51 -0.08 4.99 13.83
CA SER A 51 0.76 5.55 12.75
C SER A 51 1.25 4.52 11.72
N ARG A 52 1.23 3.23 12.09
CA ARG A 52 1.69 2.13 11.20
C ARG A 52 0.57 1.49 10.40
N PHE A 53 -0.67 1.81 10.72
CA PHE A 53 -1.82 1.23 10.04
C PHE A 53 -2.37 2.25 9.06
N VAL A 54 -2.40 1.89 7.79
CA VAL A 54 -3.28 2.55 6.83
C VAL A 54 -4.60 1.80 6.96
N PRO A 55 -5.65 2.40 7.56
CA PRO A 55 -6.96 1.78 7.57
C PRO A 55 -7.48 1.77 6.14
N ILE A 56 -7.89 0.59 5.67
CA ILE A 56 -8.47 0.47 4.34
C ILE A 56 -9.73 -0.39 4.50
N ASN A 57 -10.89 0.26 4.59
CA ASN A 57 -12.18 -0.39 4.93
C ASN A 57 -12.17 -1.15 6.29
N GLU A 58 -12.71 -2.36 6.34
CA GLU A 58 -12.78 -3.25 7.53
C GLU A 58 -11.48 -4.00 7.83
N GLU A 59 -10.45 -3.77 7.01
CA GLU A 59 -9.16 -4.44 7.06
C GLU A 59 -8.04 -3.41 7.27
N ASN A 60 -6.86 -3.89 7.66
CA ASN A 60 -5.74 -3.06 8.09
C ASN A 60 -4.47 -3.44 7.31
N LEU A 61 -3.85 -2.46 6.67
CA LEU A 61 -2.48 -2.59 6.18
C LEU A 61 -1.51 -2.03 7.22
N MET A 62 -0.69 -2.89 7.80
CA MET A 62 0.42 -2.50 8.65
C MET A 62 1.68 -2.30 7.81
N ILE A 63 2.20 -1.08 7.73
CA ILE A 63 3.47 -0.79 7.07
C ILE A 63 4.59 -0.78 8.12
N VAL A 64 5.58 -1.66 7.94
CA VAL A 64 6.71 -1.82 8.86
C VAL A 64 8.01 -1.51 8.12
N LEU A 65 8.84 -0.64 8.71
CA LEU A 65 10.19 -0.44 8.21
C LEU A 65 11.09 -1.55 8.73
N ASN A 66 11.62 -2.35 7.82
CA ASN A 66 12.44 -3.51 8.13
C ASN A 66 13.59 -3.61 7.13
N GLU A 67 14.83 -3.51 7.60
CA GLU A 67 16.01 -3.63 6.73
C GLU A 67 16.34 -5.08 6.35
N GLU A 68 15.86 -6.05 7.15
CA GLU A 68 16.20 -7.48 6.99
C GLU A 68 15.12 -8.27 6.24
N LYS A 69 13.90 -7.73 6.16
CA LYS A 69 12.76 -8.37 5.50
C LYS A 69 12.15 -7.43 4.48
N THR A 70 11.77 -7.98 3.34
CA THR A 70 10.96 -7.31 2.33
C THR A 70 9.60 -7.97 2.25
N GLY A 71 8.64 -7.29 1.64
CA GLY A 71 7.44 -7.95 1.14
C GLY A 71 6.20 -7.83 1.98
N ILE A 72 5.14 -8.46 1.48
CA ILE A 72 3.85 -8.53 2.16
C ILE A 72 3.66 -9.92 2.76
N LYS A 73 3.24 -9.92 4.02
CA LYS A 73 2.86 -11.11 4.77
C LYS A 73 1.42 -10.96 5.25
N ILE A 74 0.67 -12.05 5.19
CA ILE A 74 -0.66 -12.12 5.81
C ILE A 74 -0.48 -12.46 7.29
N LEU A 75 -0.92 -11.56 8.18
CA LEU A 75 -0.89 -11.84 9.62
C LEU A 75 -2.15 -12.55 10.09
N ASP A 76 -3.30 -12.11 9.59
CA ASP A 76 -4.61 -12.73 9.84
C ASP A 76 -5.61 -12.33 8.73
N ARG A 77 -6.88 -12.71 8.89
CA ARG A 77 -7.96 -12.45 7.90
C ARG A 77 -8.22 -10.96 7.61
N LYS A 78 -7.80 -10.06 8.49
CA LYS A 78 -8.05 -8.62 8.39
C LYS A 78 -6.78 -7.79 8.39
N THR A 79 -5.61 -8.42 8.47
CA THR A 79 -4.35 -7.70 8.67
C THR A 79 -3.26 -8.21 7.73
N LEU A 80 -2.77 -7.29 6.89
CA LEU A 80 -1.61 -7.48 6.03
C LEU A 80 -0.43 -6.69 6.62
N GLU A 81 0.76 -7.27 6.65
CA GLU A 81 2.00 -6.59 7.02
C GLU A 81 2.87 -6.40 5.79
N TRP A 82 3.16 -5.15 5.43
CA TRP A 82 4.10 -4.79 4.39
C TRP A 82 5.42 -4.31 4.99
N ASN A 83 6.44 -5.15 4.88
CA ASN A 83 7.81 -4.86 5.28
C ASN A 83 8.54 -4.14 4.15
N ILE A 84 8.99 -2.91 4.42
CA ILE A 84 9.67 -2.04 3.47
C ILE A 84 11.06 -1.67 4.01
N PRO A 85 12.16 -2.03 3.33
CA PRO A 85 13.48 -1.50 3.64
C PRO A 85 13.53 0.00 3.40
N ARG A 86 14.23 0.77 4.25
CA ARG A 86 14.34 2.23 4.04
C ARG A 86 14.98 2.58 2.70
N SER A 87 15.90 1.75 2.23
CA SER A 87 16.54 1.90 0.93
C SER A 87 15.53 1.90 -0.22
N GLN A 88 14.37 1.27 -0.06
CA GLN A 88 13.31 1.21 -1.08
C GLN A 88 12.29 2.35 -0.97
N ILE A 89 12.22 3.07 0.15
CA ILE A 89 11.26 4.17 0.37
C ILE A 89 11.31 5.23 -0.75
N PRO A 90 12.50 5.74 -1.18
CA PRO A 90 12.54 6.72 -2.26
C PRO A 90 11.94 6.20 -3.57
N ASN A 91 12.18 4.92 -3.90
CA ASN A 91 11.65 4.31 -5.12
C ASN A 91 10.13 4.14 -5.04
N ILE A 92 9.62 3.54 -3.96
CA ILE A 92 8.18 3.34 -3.74
C ILE A 92 7.44 4.68 -3.74
N THR A 93 7.95 5.67 -3.02
CA THR A 93 7.30 6.99 -2.95
C THR A 93 7.32 7.71 -4.29
N LYS A 94 8.36 7.54 -5.10
CA LYS A 94 8.41 8.08 -6.46
C LYS A 94 7.36 7.42 -7.35
N ARG A 95 7.28 6.09 -7.40
CA ARG A 95 6.27 5.37 -8.21
C ARG A 95 4.84 5.78 -7.83
N ILE A 96 4.54 5.88 -6.54
CA ILE A 96 3.23 6.38 -6.08
C ILE A 96 2.99 7.83 -6.54
N SER A 97 4.01 8.68 -6.51
CA SER A 97 3.92 10.06 -7.00
C SER A 97 3.59 10.12 -8.48
N ASP A 98 4.28 9.30 -9.28
CA ASP A 98 4.18 9.28 -10.72
C ASP A 98 2.78 8.80 -11.14
N VAL A 99 2.24 7.78 -10.45
CA VAL A 99 0.84 7.33 -10.64
C VAL A 99 -0.17 8.39 -10.19
N ALA A 100 -0.01 8.96 -9.00
CA ALA A 100 -0.93 9.97 -8.47
C ALA A 100 -1.01 11.24 -9.32
N SER A 101 0.10 11.61 -9.98
CA SER A 101 0.21 12.78 -10.84
C SER A 101 -0.19 12.51 -12.29
N SER A 102 -0.56 11.27 -12.61
CA SER A 102 -0.94 10.89 -13.98
C SER A 102 -2.30 11.49 -14.35
N GLU A 103 -2.38 12.13 -15.52
CA GLU A 103 -3.64 12.65 -16.07
C GLU A 103 -4.53 11.55 -16.66
N LYS A 104 -4.04 10.31 -16.70
CA LYS A 104 -4.71 9.16 -17.30
C LYS A 104 -4.72 7.99 -16.33
N ALA A 105 -5.62 7.05 -16.58
CA ALA A 105 -5.64 5.80 -15.88
C ALA A 105 -4.29 5.06 -16.08
N GLN A 106 -3.69 4.61 -14.98
CA GLN A 106 -2.39 3.95 -14.97
C GLN A 106 -2.23 3.11 -13.69
N HIS A 107 -1.54 1.97 -13.80
CA HIS A 107 -0.95 1.26 -12.67
C HIS A 107 0.57 1.16 -12.76
N ASP A 108 1.18 0.90 -11.61
CA ASP A 108 2.57 0.52 -11.49
C ASP A 108 2.71 -0.63 -10.48
N TYR A 109 3.75 -1.44 -10.67
CA TYR A 109 4.13 -2.50 -9.75
C TYR A 109 5.14 -1.91 -8.77
N LEU A 110 5.05 -2.27 -7.50
CA LEU A 110 6.12 -2.03 -6.56
C LEU A 110 6.93 -3.33 -6.53
N ASP A 111 8.20 -3.28 -6.99
CA ASP A 111 9.04 -4.48 -7.14
C ASP A 111 9.12 -5.27 -5.82
N ILE A 112 8.42 -6.39 -5.77
CA ILE A 112 8.28 -7.25 -4.57
C ILE A 112 8.59 -8.69 -5.00
N PRO A 113 9.87 -9.07 -5.07
CA PRO A 113 10.28 -10.40 -5.50
C PRO A 113 10.26 -11.40 -4.33
N GLY A 114 9.64 -12.57 -4.54
CA GLY A 114 9.77 -13.72 -3.64
C GLY A 114 8.85 -13.74 -2.41
N ASP A 115 7.80 -12.92 -2.42
CA ASP A 115 6.87 -12.77 -1.30
C ASP A 115 5.54 -13.51 -1.52
N GLU A 116 4.75 -13.63 -0.45
CA GLU A 116 3.41 -14.23 -0.50
C GLU A 116 2.42 -13.39 -1.32
N ALA A 117 2.74 -12.12 -1.60
CA ALA A 117 1.95 -11.26 -2.46
C ALA A 117 2.76 -10.19 -3.21
N GLU A 118 2.30 -9.81 -4.40
CA GLU A 118 2.75 -8.65 -5.17
C GLU A 118 1.99 -7.38 -4.77
N VAL A 119 2.60 -6.20 -4.90
CA VAL A 119 1.89 -4.92 -4.70
C VAL A 119 1.79 -4.14 -6.00
N LYS A 120 0.57 -3.69 -6.27
CA LYS A 120 0.23 -2.81 -7.37
C LYS A 120 -0.38 -1.53 -6.84
N ILE A 121 -0.12 -0.43 -7.52
CA ILE A 121 -0.76 0.87 -7.27
C ILE A 121 -1.47 1.30 -8.55
N SER A 122 -2.71 1.78 -8.48
CA SER A 122 -3.46 2.19 -9.67
C SER A 122 -4.34 3.41 -9.44
N ILE A 123 -4.48 4.22 -10.49
CA ILE A 123 -5.45 5.30 -10.58
C ILE A 123 -6.37 5.02 -11.77
N GLY A 124 -7.69 5.04 -11.52
CA GLY A 124 -8.72 5.04 -12.57
C GLY A 124 -8.81 3.83 -13.51
N GLU A 125 -7.95 2.82 -13.39
CA GLU A 125 -8.01 1.64 -14.27
C GLU A 125 -9.01 0.58 -13.80
N TYR A 126 -9.27 0.55 -12.51
CA TYR A 126 -10.14 -0.45 -11.92
C TYR A 126 -11.35 0.22 -11.28
N ASP A 127 -12.53 -0.32 -11.56
CA ASP A 127 -13.77 0.13 -10.92
C ASP A 127 -13.80 -0.39 -9.48
N ILE A 128 -14.04 0.51 -8.53
CA ILE A 128 -14.24 0.18 -7.11
C ILE A 128 -15.28 -0.93 -6.91
N ASN A 129 -16.30 -1.00 -7.77
CA ASN A 129 -17.35 -2.02 -7.71
C ASN A 129 -16.87 -3.40 -8.17
N SER A 130 -15.73 -3.47 -8.88
CA SER A 130 -15.08 -4.74 -9.25
C SER A 130 -14.41 -5.41 -8.05
N PHE A 131 -14.29 -4.71 -6.93
CA PHE A 131 -13.61 -5.18 -5.74
C PHE A 131 -14.61 -5.37 -4.61
N ARG A 132 -15.39 -6.45 -4.74
CA ARG A 132 -16.07 -7.05 -3.60
C ARG A 132 -15.17 -8.16 -3.07
N SER A 133 -14.88 -8.10 -1.78
CA SER A 133 -14.16 -9.13 -1.04
C SER A 133 -14.85 -10.49 -1.19
N VAL A 134 -14.04 -11.54 -1.32
CA VAL A 134 -14.45 -12.92 -1.05
C VAL A 134 -14.38 -13.13 0.45
#